data_AF-A0A8D8P321-F1
#
_entry.id   AF-A0A8D8P321-F1
#
_cell.length_a   1.000
_cell.length_b   1.000
_cell.length_c   1.000
_cell.angle_alpha   90.00
_cell.angle_beta   90.00
_cell.angle_gamma   90.00
#
_symmetry.space_group_name_H-M   'P 1'
#
loop_
_entity.id
_entity.type
_entity.pdbx_description
1 polymer ?
#
loop_
_entity_poly.entity_id
_entity_poly.type
_entity_poly.pdbx_seq_one_letter_code
_entity_poly.pdbx_strand_id
1 'polypeptide(L)'
;MLAFSTCSFKNIDSALKNFVVLPDDVWVASYPKSGTTWCQEMVWLICNDLDYQRAADVNLVERFPSMKLSGLFSRPDDHRPFKEVLEMPRPRFIKTHLHVGLLPEAIWTVKPKIVYVHRNPK
;
A
#
# COMPACT_ATOMS: atom_id res chain seq x y z
N MET A 1 29.34 5.39 5.31
CA MET A 1 28.94 4.13 5.97
C MET A 1 27.60 4.38 6.65
N LEU A 2 26.50 4.04 6.00
CA LEU A 2 25.15 4.29 6.52
C LEU A 2 24.86 3.28 7.62
N ALA A 3 24.92 3.71 8.88
CA ALA A 3 24.47 2.92 10.02
C ALA A 3 22.95 2.83 9.96
N PHE A 4 22.44 1.78 9.31
CA PHE A 4 21.06 1.36 9.46
C PHE A 4 20.83 0.99 10.93
N SER A 5 20.21 1.89 11.70
CA SER A 5 19.88 1.61 13.11
C SER A 5 18.87 0.46 13.16
N THR A 6 19.27 -0.66 13.75
CA THR A 6 18.45 -1.88 13.90
C THR A 6 17.13 -1.63 14.63
N CYS A 7 17.02 -0.54 15.38
CA CYS A 7 15.81 -0.10 16.06
C CYS A 7 14.71 0.35 15.07
N SER A 8 15.07 1.06 14.00
CA SER A 8 14.10 1.54 13.01
C SER A 8 13.42 0.37 12.26
N PHE A 9 14.20 -0.64 11.87
CA PHE A 9 13.68 -1.84 11.21
C PHE A 9 12.67 -2.59 12.09
N LYS A 10 12.96 -2.77 13.38
CA LYS A 10 12.07 -3.46 14.32
C LYS A 10 10.74 -2.73 14.50
N ASN A 11 10.77 -1.40 14.54
CA ASN A 11 9.56 -0.59 14.67
C ASN A 11 8.66 -0.70 13.44
N ILE A 12 9.26 -0.69 12.24
CA ILE A 12 8.50 -0.82 10.99
C ILE A 12 7.94 -2.24 10.83
N ASP A 13 8.73 -3.27 11.15
CA ASP A 13 8.26 -4.66 11.15
C ASP A 13 7.09 -4.85 12.11
N SER A 14 7.20 -4.33 13.34
CA SER A 14 6.11 -4.37 14.31
C SER A 14 4.86 -3.63 13.82
N ALA A 15 5.01 -2.43 13.25
CA ALA A 15 3.89 -1.68 12.71
C ALA A 15 3.22 -2.37 11.52
N LEU A 16 4.00 -3.06 10.68
CA LEU A 16 3.51 -3.79 9.51
C LEU A 16 2.72 -5.04 9.92
N LYS A 17 3.25 -5.82 10.87
CA LYS A 17 2.57 -7.00 11.43
C LYS A 17 1.25 -6.65 12.10
N ASN A 18 1.25 -5.56 12.87
CA ASN A 18 0.08 -5.08 13.62
C ASN A 18 -0.82 -4.14 12.82
N PHE A 19 -0.57 -3.95 11.52
CA PHE A 19 -1.38 -3.06 10.70
C PHE A 19 -2.83 -3.58 10.62
N VAL A 20 -3.78 -2.69 10.92
CA VAL A 20 -5.22 -3.01 10.90
C VAL A 20 -5.72 -3.10 9.47
N VAL A 21 -6.01 -4.32 9.02
CA VAL A 21 -6.67 -4.61 7.74
C VAL A 21 -8.18 -4.59 7.93
N LEU A 22 -8.90 -3.97 7.00
CA LEU A 22 -10.36 -3.85 7.04
C LEU A 22 -11.00 -4.66 5.91
N PRO A 23 -12.23 -5.20 6.11
CA PRO A 23 -12.88 -6.04 5.11
C PRO A 23 -13.18 -5.35 3.76
N ASP A 24 -13.32 -4.03 3.77
CA ASP A 24 -13.60 -3.19 2.59
C ASP A 24 -12.31 -2.60 1.96
N ASP A 25 -11.13 -2.94 2.47
CA ASP A 25 -9.89 -2.55 1.82
C ASP A 25 -9.77 -3.19 0.43
N VAL A 26 -9.19 -2.44 -0.49
CA VAL A 26 -8.85 -2.90 -1.83
C VAL A 26 -7.35 -2.75 -2.05
N TRP A 27 -6.66 -3.86 -2.17
CA TRP A 27 -5.21 -3.92 -2.32
C TRP A 27 -4.83 -4.16 -3.78
N VAL A 28 -3.89 -3.37 -4.30
CA VAL A 28 -3.21 -3.65 -5.57
C VAL A 28 -1.75 -3.95 -5.27
N ALA A 29 -1.39 -5.22 -5.43
CA ALA A 29 -0.06 -5.74 -5.15
C ALA A 29 0.65 -6.10 -6.46
N SER A 30 1.95 -5.82 -6.57
CA SER A 30 2.73 -6.28 -7.72
C SER A 30 4.23 -6.27 -7.43
N TYR A 31 5.01 -6.95 -8.26
CA TYR A 31 6.42 -6.59 -8.42
C TYR A 31 6.54 -5.18 -9.04
N PRO A 32 7.55 -4.36 -8.70
CA PRO A 32 7.72 -3.03 -9.30
C PRO A 32 7.76 -3.07 -10.82
N LYS A 33 7.15 -2.06 -11.48
CA LYS A 33 7.14 -1.90 -12.95
C LYS A 33 6.36 -2.97 -13.73
N SER A 34 5.48 -3.74 -13.08
CA SER A 34 4.62 -4.75 -13.72
C SER A 34 3.26 -4.23 -14.23
N GLY A 35 3.07 -2.91 -14.39
CA GLY A 35 1.77 -2.35 -14.82
C GLY A 35 0.85 -1.88 -13.68
N THR A 36 1.41 -1.68 -12.49
CA THR A 36 0.64 -1.31 -11.28
C THR A 36 -0.12 0.01 -11.42
N THR A 37 0.44 1.02 -12.09
CA THR A 37 -0.23 2.32 -12.28
C THR A 37 -1.57 2.15 -13.00
N TRP A 38 -1.57 1.40 -14.10
CA TRP A 38 -2.76 1.19 -14.91
C TRP A 38 -3.82 0.36 -14.17
N CYS A 39 -3.38 -0.66 -13.42
CA CYS A 39 -4.28 -1.45 -12.57
C CYS A 39 -4.92 -0.63 -11.45
N GLN A 40 -4.15 0.23 -10.76
CA GLN A 40 -4.70 1.11 -9.73
C GLN A 40 -5.80 2.02 -10.28
N GLU A 41 -5.61 2.61 -11.47
CA GLU A 41 -6.63 3.47 -12.10
C GLU A 41 -7.90 2.70 -12.44
N MET A 42 -7.79 1.53 -13.07
CA MET A 42 -8.95 0.71 -13.39
C MET A 42 -9.73 0.32 -12.13
N VAL A 43 -9.02 -0.15 -11.09
CA VAL A 43 -9.66 -0.54 -9.82
C VAL A 43 -10.36 0.65 -9.18
N TRP A 44 -9.69 1.81 -9.13
CA TRP A 44 -10.27 3.00 -8.52
C TRP A 44 -11.52 3.46 -9.27
N LEU A 45 -11.48 3.54 -10.61
CA LEU A 45 -12.65 3.93 -11.42
C LEU A 45 -13.81 2.94 -11.26
N ILE A 46 -13.55 1.62 -11.33
CA ILE A 46 -14.58 0.60 -11.16
C ILE A 46 -15.26 0.70 -9.79
N CYS A 47 -14.50 1.01 -8.73
CA CYS A 47 -15.03 1.14 -7.38
C CYS A 47 -15.68 2.51 -7.08
N ASN A 48 -15.56 3.50 -7.97
CA ASN A 48 -16.10 4.85 -7.80
C ASN A 48 -16.98 5.22 -9.01
N ASP A 49 -17.80 4.29 -9.49
CA ASP A 49 -18.83 4.52 -10.51
C ASP A 49 -18.33 5.19 -11.81
N LEU A 50 -17.08 4.90 -12.19
CA LEU A 50 -16.40 5.49 -13.34
C LEU A 50 -16.33 7.03 -13.27
N ASP A 51 -16.10 7.60 -12.08
CA ASP A 51 -15.89 9.04 -11.88
C ASP A 51 -14.54 9.52 -12.47
N TYR A 52 -14.55 9.77 -13.78
CA TYR A 52 -13.37 10.26 -14.51
C TYR A 52 -12.97 11.69 -14.12
N GLN A 53 -13.92 12.52 -13.69
CA GLN A 53 -13.67 13.90 -13.27
C GLN A 53 -12.75 13.89 -12.05
N ARG A 54 -13.15 13.17 -11.01
CA ARG A 54 -12.37 13.07 -9.77
C ARG A 54 -11.06 12.33 -9.96
N ALA A 55 -11.02 11.33 -10.85
CA ALA A 55 -9.78 10.63 -11.19
C ALA A 55 -8.73 11.57 -11.83
N ALA A 56 -9.19 12.58 -12.59
CA ALA A 56 -8.35 13.60 -13.20
C ALA A 56 -7.96 14.70 -12.21
N ASP A 57 -8.87 15.09 -11.31
CA ASP A 57 -8.65 16.17 -10.34
C ASP A 57 -7.73 15.76 -9.18
N VAL A 58 -7.80 14.49 -8.74
CA VAL A 58 -7.03 13.99 -7.59
C VAL A 58 -5.91 13.06 -8.06
N ASN A 59 -4.69 13.33 -7.60
CA ASN A 59 -3.52 12.53 -7.96
C ASN A 59 -3.67 11.07 -7.52
N LEU A 60 -3.21 10.14 -8.36
CA LEU A 60 -3.24 8.70 -8.06
C LEU A 60 -2.53 8.34 -6.74
N VAL A 61 -1.45 9.04 -6.38
CA VAL A 61 -0.72 8.79 -5.12
C VAL A 61 -1.58 9.10 -3.90
N GLU A 62 -2.46 10.10 -3.98
CA GLU A 62 -3.40 10.45 -2.92
C GLU A 62 -4.59 9.50 -2.87
N ARG A 63 -5.06 9.06 -4.06
CA ARG A 63 -6.13 8.07 -4.18
C ARG A 63 -5.71 6.65 -3.80
N PHE A 64 -4.41 6.34 -3.93
CA PHE A 64 -3.84 5.00 -3.84
C PHE A 64 -2.46 5.02 -3.14
N PRO A 65 -2.41 5.44 -1.85
CA PRO A 65 -1.16 5.51 -1.11
C PRO A 65 -0.46 4.16 -1.06
N SER A 66 0.87 4.23 -1.05
CA SER A 66 1.68 3.04 -1.16
C SER A 66 2.17 2.55 0.19
N MET A 67 1.72 1.36 0.59
CA MET A 67 2.35 0.61 1.65
C MET A 67 3.72 0.13 1.19
N LYS A 68 4.76 0.77 1.74
CA LYS A 68 6.17 0.48 1.49
C LYS A 68 6.91 0.56 2.81
N LEU A 69 8.10 -0.02 2.84
CA LEU A 69 9.07 0.15 3.91
C LEU A 69 9.68 1.58 3.89
N SER A 70 8.88 2.64 3.71
CA SER A 70 9.35 4.03 3.58
C SER A 70 10.13 4.49 4.81
N GLY A 71 9.78 4.00 6.01
CA GLY A 71 10.51 4.27 7.24
C GLY A 71 11.98 3.81 7.25
N LEU A 72 12.42 2.98 6.29
CA LEU A 72 13.83 2.60 6.14
C LEU A 72 14.71 3.72 5.59
N PHE A 73 14.11 4.66 4.86
CA PHE A 73 14.79 5.79 4.24
C PHE A 73 14.28 7.15 4.75
N SER A 74 13.20 7.16 5.55
CA SER A 74 12.73 8.35 6.26
C SER A 74 13.71 8.78 7.35
N ARG A 75 13.66 10.07 7.70
CA ARG A 75 14.38 10.64 8.84
C ARG A 75 13.98 9.90 10.15
N PRO A 76 14.90 9.74 11.11
CA PRO A 76 14.63 9.03 12.38
C PRO A 76 13.43 9.57 13.18
N ASP A 77 12.95 10.76 12.83
CA ASP A 77 11.90 11.57 13.44
C ASP A 77 10.50 11.38 12.78
N ASP A 78 10.39 10.58 11.71
CA ASP A 78 9.09 10.25 11.09
C ASP A 78 8.41 9.09 11.84
N HIS A 79 7.70 9.43 12.91
CA HIS A 79 7.23 8.49 13.93
C HIS A 79 5.98 7.66 13.59
N ARG A 80 5.40 7.75 12.38
CA ARG A 80 4.13 7.08 12.05
C ARG A 80 4.18 6.32 10.72
N PRO A 81 4.66 5.06 10.72
CA PRO A 81 4.62 4.23 9.52
C PRO A 81 3.18 4.05 9.04
N PHE A 82 2.98 4.10 7.71
CA PHE A 82 1.69 3.86 7.05
C PHE A 82 0.58 4.87 7.37
N LYS A 83 0.90 6.04 7.97
CA LYS A 83 -0.06 7.09 8.32
C LYS A 83 -1.01 7.44 7.17
N GLU A 84 -0.48 7.61 5.96
CA GLU A 84 -1.26 7.94 4.76
C GLU A 84 -2.39 6.93 4.51
N VAL A 85 -2.11 5.64 4.70
CA VAL A 85 -3.11 4.57 4.53
C VAL A 85 -4.11 4.57 5.68
N LEU A 86 -3.66 4.83 6.91
CA LEU A 86 -4.52 4.81 8.10
C LEU A 86 -5.53 5.98 8.11
N GLU A 87 -5.18 7.13 7.55
CA GLU A 87 -6.02 8.33 7.52
C GLU A 87 -6.92 8.42 6.29
N MET A 88 -6.82 7.46 5.35
CA MET A 88 -7.67 7.46 4.16
C MET A 88 -9.17 7.31 4.48
N PRO A 89 -10.05 7.97 3.70
CA PRO A 89 -11.47 7.67 3.72
C PRO A 89 -11.70 6.23 3.26
N ARG A 90 -12.84 5.66 3.69
CA ARG A 90 -13.25 4.30 3.33
C ARG A 90 -14.07 4.29 2.04
N PRO A 91 -13.95 3.25 1.19
CA PRO A 91 -12.98 2.14 1.30
C PRO A 91 -11.55 2.60 1.00
N ARG A 92 -10.56 1.96 1.65
CA ARG A 92 -9.14 2.31 1.45
C ARG A 92 -8.59 1.58 0.23
N PHE A 93 -7.86 2.30 -0.63
CA PHE A 93 -7.21 1.76 -1.81
C PHE A 93 -5.69 1.75 -1.59
N ILE A 94 -5.09 0.56 -1.54
CA ILE A 94 -3.74 0.37 -0.99
C ILE A 94 -2.82 -0.26 -2.02
N LYS A 95 -1.75 0.45 -2.42
CA LYS A 95 -0.74 -0.08 -3.32
C LYS A 95 0.39 -0.72 -2.52
N THR A 96 0.85 -1.90 -2.91
CA THR A 96 2.06 -2.49 -2.31
C THR A 96 2.97 -3.18 -3.32
N HIS A 97 4.27 -3.13 -3.04
CA HIS A 97 5.29 -3.97 -3.70
C HIS A 97 5.95 -4.94 -2.72
N LEU A 98 5.42 -5.03 -1.51
CA LEU A 98 5.93 -5.95 -0.50
C LEU A 98 5.66 -7.39 -0.93
N HIS A 99 6.64 -8.25 -0.68
CA HIS A 99 6.46 -9.69 -0.81
C HIS A 99 5.36 -10.16 0.14
N VAL A 100 4.68 -11.26 -0.21
CA VAL A 100 3.56 -11.81 0.56
C VAL A 100 3.90 -12.08 2.04
N GLY A 101 5.14 -12.48 2.32
CA GLY A 101 5.64 -12.69 3.69
C GLY A 101 5.93 -11.41 4.49
N LEU A 102 5.77 -10.24 3.87
CA LEU A 102 5.90 -8.91 4.48
C LEU A 102 4.56 -8.16 4.48
N LEU A 103 3.43 -8.84 4.26
CA LEU A 103 2.11 -8.23 4.42
C LEU A 103 1.62 -8.37 5.87
N PRO A 104 0.69 -7.52 6.32
CA PRO A 104 0.09 -7.65 7.65
C PRO A 104 -0.54 -9.03 7.86
N GLU A 105 -0.37 -9.63 9.04
CA GLU A 105 -0.88 -10.98 9.32
C GLU A 105 -2.42 -11.04 9.22
N ALA A 106 -3.09 -9.94 9.56
CA ALA A 106 -4.54 -9.80 9.47
C ALA A 106 -5.08 -9.98 8.04
N ILE A 107 -4.26 -9.86 6.99
CA ILE A 107 -4.71 -10.05 5.61
C ILE A 107 -5.21 -11.49 5.36
N TRP A 108 -4.68 -12.46 6.11
CA TRP A 108 -5.03 -13.88 5.97
C TRP A 108 -6.35 -14.24 6.67
N THR A 109 -6.71 -13.49 7.71
CA THR A 109 -7.93 -13.69 8.49
C THR A 109 -9.08 -12.83 7.98
N VAL A 110 -8.83 -11.54 7.75
CA VAL A 110 -9.82 -10.56 7.25
C VAL A 110 -10.18 -10.81 5.79
N LYS A 111 -9.20 -11.26 4.98
CA LYS A 111 -9.36 -11.55 3.54
C LYS A 111 -9.99 -10.38 2.76
N PRO A 112 -9.36 -9.19 2.76
CA PRO A 112 -9.81 -8.07 1.92
C PRO A 112 -9.68 -8.43 0.43
N LYS A 113 -10.16 -7.55 -0.44
CA LYS A 113 -9.97 -7.72 -1.89
C LYS A 113 -8.51 -7.44 -2.25
N ILE A 114 -7.86 -8.37 -2.93
CA ILE A 114 -6.47 -8.23 -3.39
C ILE A 114 -6.40 -8.51 -4.89
N VAL A 115 -5.91 -7.53 -5.65
CA VAL A 115 -5.58 -7.65 -7.07
C VAL A 115 -4.06 -7.72 -7.20
N TYR A 116 -3.54 -8.88 -7.60
CA TYR A 116 -2.10 -9.05 -7.83
C TYR A 116 -1.78 -8.92 -9.32
N VAL A 117 -0.89 -8.00 -9.67
CA VAL A 117 -0.43 -7.79 -11.04
C VAL A 117 0.89 -8.51 -11.25
N HIS A 118 0.88 -9.47 -12.16
CA HIS A 118 2.07 -10.20 -12.59
C HIS A 118 2.44 -9.82 -14.03
N ARG A 119 3.73 -9.73 -14.30
CA ARG A 119 4.29 -9.56 -15.64
C ARG A 119 5.44 -10.55 -15.80
N ASN A 120 5.55 -11.17 -16.98
CA ASN A 120 6.68 -12.01 -17.33
C ASN A 120 7.99 -11.20 -17.14
N PRO A 121 8.96 -11.70 -16.37
CA PRO A 121 10.25 -11.02 -16.17
C PRO A 121 11.15 -10.96 -17.41
N LYS A 122 10.92 -11.80 -18.43
CA LYS A 122 11.67 -11.81 -19.70
C LYS A 122 11.34 -10.58 -20.55
#